data_AF-A0A2S8F8H5-F1
#
_entry.id   AF-A0A2S8F8H5-F1
#
_cell.length_a   1.000
_cell.length_b   1.000
_cell.length_c   1.000
_cell.angle_alpha   90.00
_cell.angle_beta   90.00
_cell.angle_gamma   90.00
#
_symmetry.space_group_name_H-M   'P 1'
#
loop_
_entity.id
_entity.type
_entity.pdbx_description
1 polymer ?
#
loop_
_entity_poly.entity_id
_entity_poly.type
_entity_poly.pdbx_seq_one_letter_code
_entity_poly.pdbx_strand_id
1 'polypeptide(L)' 'MYELSRDDDGDYHLCVLAGGIGMYEVKMKLNTQELDRYDSEGKSYLDDLAYSLAKYHNTTYKDRTGPA' A
#
# COMPACT_ATOMS: atom_id res chain seq x y z
N MET A 1 8.06 5.61 -5.20
CA MET A 1 8.11 4.37 -6.00
C MET A 1 7.26 3.35 -5.28
N TYR A 2 6.49 2.51 -5.98
CA TYR A 2 5.67 1.48 -5.35
C TYR A 2 5.73 0.16 -6.12
N GLU A 3 5.41 -0.92 -5.43
CA GLU A 3 5.31 -2.28 -5.96
C GLU A 3 4.03 -2.93 -5.44
N LEU A 4 3.25 -3.53 -6.34
CA LEU A 4 2.11 -4.35 -5.98
C LEU A 4 2.54 -5.81 -6.04
N SER A 5 2.41 -6.50 -4.91
CA SER A 5 2.70 -7.93 -4.77
C SER A 5 1.43 -8.69 -4.40
N ARG A 6 1.36 -9.97 -4.77
CA ARG A 6 0.30 -10.87 -4.34
C ARG A 6 0.92 -11.93 -3.45
N ASP A 7 0.33 -12.15 -2.28
CA ASP A 7 0.75 -13.19 -1.34
C ASP A 7 0.21 -14.57 -1.77
N ASP A 8 0.71 -15.64 -1.14
CA ASP A 8 0.34 -17.04 -1.47
C ASP A 8 -1.13 -17.32 -1.10
N ASP A 9 -1.67 -16.60 -0.11
CA ASP A 9 -3.09 -16.62 0.27
C ASP A 9 -4.00 -15.93 -0.79
N GLY A 10 -3.39 -15.27 -1.78
CA GLY A 10 -4.09 -14.56 -2.85
C GLY A 10 -4.40 -13.10 -2.52
N ASP A 11 -3.98 -12.61 -1.36
CA ASP A 11 -4.09 -11.21 -0.93
C ASP A 11 -3.15 -10.29 -1.70
N TYR A 12 -3.60 -9.06 -1.96
CA TYR A 12 -2.78 -8.06 -2.62
C TYR A 12 -2.16 -7.10 -1.60
N HIS A 13 -0.86 -6.87 -1.73
CA HIS A 13 -0.09 -5.98 -0.89
C HIS A 13 0.59 -4.90 -1.72
N LEU A 14 0.29 -3.64 -1.40
CA LEU A 14 0.97 -2.48 -1.95
C LEU A 14 2.14 -2.10 -1.04
N CYS A 15 3.36 -2.22 -1.56
CA CYS A 15 4.57 -1.72 -0.95
C CYS A 15 4.91 -0.35 -1.55
N VAL A 16 5.07 0.67 -0.71
CA VAL A 16 5.40 2.03 -1.12
C VAL A 16 6.71 2.42 -0.45
N LEU A 17 7.71 2.73 -1.27
CA LEU A 17 8.94 3.36 -0.82
C LEU A 17 8.70 4.85 -0.65
N ALA A 18 8.65 5.28 0.61
CA ALA A 18 8.43 6.65 1.01
C ALA A 18 9.69 7.18 1.71
N GLY A 19 10.17 8.37 1.31
CA GLY A 19 11.28 9.00 2.00
C GLY A 19 12.11 9.95 1.15
N GLY A 20 12.41 11.12 1.74
CA GLY A 20 13.44 12.05 1.25
C GLY A 20 14.78 11.93 1.99
N ILE A 21 14.80 11.68 3.31
CA ILE A 21 16.04 11.65 4.14
C ILE A 21 16.22 10.31 4.90
N GLY A 22 15.17 9.52 5.06
CA GLY A 22 15.24 8.11 5.45
C GLY A 22 14.24 7.37 4.59
N MET A 23 14.71 6.47 3.73
CA MET A 23 13.82 5.63 2.95
C MET A 23 13.15 4.63 3.90
N TYR A 24 11.83 4.65 3.98
CA TYR A 24 11.04 3.67 4.70
C TYR A 24 10.07 2.96 3.75
N GLU A 25 9.89 1.67 3.98
CA GLU A 25 8.96 0.83 3.24
C GLU A 25 7.64 0.75 3.98
N VAL A 26 6.57 1.17 3.32
CA VAL A 26 5.19 1.03 3.82
C VAL A 26 4.54 -0.11 3.06
N LYS A 27 4.27 -1.23 3.73
CA LYS A 27 3.50 -2.35 3.18
C LYS A 27 2.06 -2.30 3.69
N MET A 28 1.10 -2.33 2.77
CA MET A 28 -0.32 -2.31 3.08
C MET A 28 -1.02 -3.45 2.35
N LYS A 29 -1.84 -4.21 3.06
CA LYS A 29 -2.79 -5.15 2.46
C LYS A 29 -4.00 -4.39 1.93
N LEU A 30 -4.31 -4.58 0.64
CA LEU A 30 -5.51 -4.04 0.01
C LEU A 30 -6.74 -4.83 0.48
N ASN A 31 -7.77 -4.11 0.89
CA ASN A 31 -9.06 -4.72 1.22
C ASN A 31 -9.92 -4.89 -0.04
N THR A 32 -11.02 -5.64 0.06
CA THR A 32 -11.91 -5.91 -1.08
C THR A 32 -12.42 -4.64 -1.78
N GLN A 33 -12.72 -3.57 -1.03
CA GLN A 33 -13.10 -2.28 -1.61
C GLN A 33 -11.96 -1.61 -2.40
N GLU A 34 -10.73 -1.74 -1.94
CA GLU A 34 -9.56 -1.17 -2.61
C GLU A 34 -9.21 -1.97 -3.86
N LEU A 35 -9.45 -3.28 -3.83
CA LEU A 35 -9.34 -4.16 -5.00
C LEU A 35 -10.39 -3.86 -6.06
N ASP A 36 -11.64 -3.63 -5.67
CA ASP A 36 -12.71 -3.23 -6.59
C ASP A 36 -12.39 -1.88 -7.26
N ARG A 37 -11.89 -0.92 -6.49
CA ARG A 37 -11.41 0.36 -7.05
C ARG A 37 -10.18 0.19 -7.93
N TYR A 38 -9.25 -0.69 -7.57
CA TYR A 38 -8.14 -1.03 -8.44
C TYR A 38 -8.59 -1.68 -9.74
N ASP A 39 -9.63 -2.53 -9.73
CA ASP A 39 -10.20 -3.11 -10.94
C ASP A 39 -10.85 -2.05 -11.83
N SER A 40 -11.58 -1.11 -11.23
CA SER A 40 -12.29 -0.06 -11.98
C SER A 40 -11.40 1.11 -12.44
N GLU A 41 -10.45 1.56 -11.61
CA GLU A 41 -9.61 2.73 -11.84
C GLU A 41 -8.18 2.36 -12.28
N GLY A 42 -7.79 1.09 -12.09
CA GLY A 42 -6.49 0.58 -12.48
C GLY A 42 -5.34 1.23 -11.74
N LYS A 43 -4.27 1.51 -12.49
CA LYS A 43 -3.03 2.06 -11.95
C LYS A 43 -3.19 3.46 -11.34
N SER A 44 -4.18 4.24 -11.77
CA SER A 44 -4.42 5.60 -11.25
C SER A 44 -4.74 5.58 -9.75
N TYR A 45 -5.51 4.58 -9.30
CA TYR A 45 -5.81 4.42 -7.88
C TYR A 45 -4.56 4.07 -7.06
N LEU A 46 -3.70 3.17 -7.56
CA LEU A 46 -2.45 2.82 -6.88
C LEU A 46 -1.49 4.01 -6.80
N ASP A 47 -1.47 4.87 -7.82
CA ASP A 47 -0.62 6.06 -7.83
C ASP A 47 -1.06 7.07 -6.76
N ASP A 48 -2.36 7.34 -6.66
CA ASP A 48 -2.94 8.21 -5.62
C ASP A 48 -2.75 7.63 -4.22
N LEU A 49 -2.97 6.32 -4.06
CA LEU A 49 -2.77 5.61 -2.80
C LEU A 49 -1.31 5.65 -2.37
N ALA A 50 -0.38 5.37 -3.29
CA ALA A 50 1.05 5.43 -3.02
C ALA A 50 1.52 6.85 -2.70
N TYR A 51 1.00 7.86 -3.41
CA TYR A 51 1.29 9.26 -3.14
C TYR A 51 0.78 9.69 -1.75
N SER A 52 -0.44 9.28 -1.40
CA SER A 52 -1.01 9.50 -0.07
C SER A 52 -0.16 8.83 1.02
N LEU A 53 0.17 7.54 0.85
CA LEU A 53 1.01 6.80 1.79
C LEU A 53 2.39 7.43 1.97
N ALA A 54 3.01 7.89 0.88
CA ALA A 54 4.30 8.56 0.93
C ALA A 54 4.25 9.93 1.63
N LYS A 55 3.08 10.59 1.64
CA LYS A 55 2.89 11.91 2.26
C LYS A 55 2.53 11.81 3.75
N TYR A 56 1.90 10.71 4.19
CA TYR A 56 1.58 10.47 5.61
C TYR A 56 2.82 10.01 6.40
N HIS A 57 3.76 10.94 6.58
CA HIS A 57 5.07 10.78 7.23
C HIS A 57 5.05 10.39 8.74
N ASN A 58 3.89 10.18 9.36
CA ASN A 58 3.80 10.14 10.83
C ASN A 58 2.69 9.26 11.41
N THR A 59 2.11 8.39 10.60
CA THR A 59 1.27 7.33 11.13
C THR A 59 1.96 6.06 10.74
N THR A 60 2.64 5.46 11.72
CA THR A 60 2.77 4.02 11.85
C THR A 60 1.49 3.41 11.27
N TYR A 61 1.51 3.05 9.99
CA TYR A 61 0.48 2.19 9.42
C TYR A 61 0.84 0.87 10.07
N LYS A 62 0.40 0.71 11.32
CA LYS A 62 0.55 -0.49 12.11
C LYS A 62 -0.06 -1.52 11.20
N ASP A 63 0.83 -2.32 10.64
CA ASP A 63 0.57 -3.58 9.98
C ASP A 63 -0.80 -4.07 10.44
N ARG A 64 -1.82 -3.95 9.57
CA ARG A 64 -3.14 -4.57 9.81
C ARG A 64 -3.02 -6.11 9.81
N THR A 65 -1.81 -6.59 9.69
CA THR A 65 -1.27 -7.88 10.07
C THR A 65 -0.79 -7.77 11.53
N GLY A 66 -1.74 -7.63 12.46
CA GLY A 66 -1.43 -7.92 13.85
C GLY A 66 -1.16 -9.43 13.97
N PRO A 67 -0.13 -9.91 14.70
CA PRO A 67 -0.14 -11.29 15.14
C PRO A 67 -1.36 -11.51 16.04
N ALA A 68 -2.06 -12.62 15.81
CA ALA A 68 -3.16 -13.12 16.62
C ALA A 68 -2.78 -13.26 18.10
#